data_AF-A0AAN8PCJ6-F1
#
_entry.id   AF-A0AAN8PCJ6-F1
#
_cell.length_a   1.000
_cell.length_b   1.000
_cell.length_c   1.000
_cell.angle_alpha   90.00
_cell.angle_beta   90.00
_cell.angle_gamma   90.00
#
_symmetry.space_group_name_H-M   'P 1'
#
loop_
_entity.id
_entity.type
_entity.pdbx_description
1 polymer ?
#
loop_
_entity_poly.entity_id
_entity_poly.type
_entity_poly.pdbx_seq_one_letter_code
_entity_poly.pdbx_strand_id
1 'polypeptide(L)'
;MVRFSHLKWFFAKRPVLFQGDFAIGIGRAHFEKQPPSNLRKSNFFHFVIALYDRAGQPIEIERTAFIGFIEKDQESEGQKTNNGIQYRLQLLYANGARQEQDIYVRLIDSVTKQKRSFQWR
;
A
#
# COMPACT_ATOMS: atom_id res chain seq x y z
N MET A 1 -13.62 13.04 -22.40
CA MET A 1 -13.43 13.93 -21.24
C MET A 1 -13.91 13.18 -19.99
N VAL A 2 -13.01 12.56 -19.22
CA VAL A 2 -13.39 11.78 -18.02
C VAL A 2 -12.85 12.52 -16.80
N ARG A 3 -13.78 12.99 -15.97
CA ARG A 3 -13.52 13.70 -14.71
C ARG A 3 -13.30 12.64 -13.62
N PHE A 4 -12.13 12.60 -13.01
CA PHE A 4 -11.89 11.77 -11.83
C PHE A 4 -12.08 12.64 -10.59
N SER A 5 -13.22 12.47 -9.94
CA SER A 5 -13.48 13.03 -8.63
C SER A 5 -13.55 11.87 -7.62
N HIS A 6 -12.78 11.99 -6.54
CA HIS A 6 -12.86 11.17 -5.32
C HIS A 6 -12.28 9.74 -5.41
N LEU A 7 -10.96 9.64 -5.26
CA LEU A 7 -10.30 8.38 -4.90
C LEU A 7 -10.32 8.19 -3.36
N LYS A 8 -10.99 7.13 -2.90
CA LYS A 8 -10.80 6.58 -1.55
C LYS A 8 -9.95 5.31 -1.64
N TRP A 9 -8.96 5.22 -0.76
CA TRP A 9 -7.90 4.21 -0.79
C TRP A 9 -8.16 3.14 0.27
N PHE A 10 -8.15 1.88 -0.14
CA PHE A 10 -8.32 0.72 0.74
C PHE A 10 -7.16 -0.26 0.53
N PHE A 11 -6.62 -0.79 1.62
CA PHE A 11 -5.59 -1.83 1.62
C PHE A 11 -6.23 -3.22 1.55
N ALA A 12 -5.84 -4.04 0.57
CA ALA A 12 -6.20 -5.45 0.50
C ALA A 12 -5.17 -6.29 1.27
N LYS A 13 -5.61 -6.98 2.33
CA LYS A 13 -4.79 -7.95 3.06
C LYS A 13 -4.79 -9.28 2.30
N ARG A 14 -3.63 -9.73 1.80
CA ARG A 14 -3.43 -11.16 1.48
C ARG A 14 -3.12 -11.91 2.78
N PRO A 15 -3.66 -13.13 3.00
CA PRO A 15 -3.30 -13.92 4.17
C PRO A 15 -1.91 -14.52 3.94
N VAL A 16 -0.99 -14.27 4.86
CA VAL A 16 0.32 -14.94 4.91
C VAL A 16 0.21 -15.99 6.02
N LEU A 17 0.37 -17.27 5.66
CA LEU A 17 0.47 -18.36 6.62
C LEU A 17 1.93 -18.47 7.07
N PHE A 18 2.23 -18.02 8.29
CA PHE A 18 3.39 -18.50 9.06
C PHE A 18 3.00 -18.65 10.53
N GLN A 19 3.46 -19.76 11.09
CA GLN A 19 3.18 -20.29 12.41
C GLN A 19 4.21 -19.75 13.42
N GLY A 20 3.70 -19.23 14.55
CA GLY A 20 4.43 -19.04 15.80
C GLY A 20 5.34 -17.80 15.87
N ASP A 21 4.80 -16.69 16.37
CA ASP A 21 5.31 -15.98 17.56
C ASP A 21 4.44 -14.73 17.83
N PHE A 22 4.29 -14.36 19.09
CA PHE A 22 3.28 -13.42 19.60
C PHE A 22 3.14 -12.11 18.81
N ALA A 23 2.07 -12.00 18.02
CA ALA A 23 1.27 -10.83 17.65
C ALA A 23 1.94 -9.50 17.23
N ILE A 24 3.25 -9.46 16.92
CA ILE A 24 3.89 -8.27 16.36
C ILE A 24 3.51 -8.17 14.87
N GLY A 25 3.05 -6.99 14.45
CA GLY A 25 2.63 -6.77 13.07
C GLY A 25 1.84 -5.49 12.89
N ILE A 26 1.79 -5.00 11.65
CA ILE A 26 0.99 -3.81 11.31
C ILE A 26 -0.50 -4.13 11.49
N GLY A 27 -1.17 -3.40 12.39
CA GLY A 27 -2.60 -3.46 12.60
C GLY A 27 -3.35 -2.63 11.56
N ARG A 28 -2.93 -1.35 11.40
CA ARG A 28 -3.55 -0.36 10.52
C ARG A 28 -2.54 0.66 9.98
N ALA A 29 -2.92 1.34 8.91
CA ALA A 29 -2.25 2.53 8.39
C ALA A 29 -3.24 3.70 8.39
N HIS A 30 -2.76 4.91 8.65
CA HIS A 30 -3.56 6.14 8.66
C HIS A 30 -2.96 7.15 7.70
N PHE A 31 -3.79 7.80 6.86
CA PHE A 31 -3.33 8.89 6.02
C PHE A 31 -3.27 10.19 6.82
N GLU A 32 -2.06 10.62 7.18
CA GLU A 32 -1.84 11.96 7.73
C GLU A 32 -2.03 13.02 6.66
N LYS A 33 -1.59 12.71 5.44
CA LYS A 33 -1.84 13.54 4.26
C LYS A 33 -2.53 12.71 3.19
N GLN A 34 -3.79 13.07 2.92
CA GLN A 34 -4.56 12.48 1.84
C GLN A 34 -3.92 12.83 0.48
N PRO A 35 -3.91 11.89 -0.49
CA PRO A 35 -3.57 12.23 -1.85
C PRO A 35 -4.60 13.22 -2.44
N PRO A 36 -4.21 14.04 -3.42
CA PRO A 36 -5.11 15.02 -4.04
C PRO A 36 -6.38 14.36 -4.60
N SER A 37 -7.54 14.99 -4.37
CA SER A 37 -8.84 14.49 -4.83
C SER A 37 -9.04 14.57 -6.35
N ASN A 38 -8.27 15.44 -6.99
CA ASN A 38 -8.22 15.62 -8.43
C ASN A 38 -6.75 15.65 -8.86
N LEU A 39 -6.38 14.79 -9.81
CA LEU A 39 -5.00 14.61 -10.23
C LEU A 39 -4.91 14.60 -11.77
N ARG A 40 -3.95 15.36 -12.30
CA ARG A 40 -3.57 15.31 -13.71
C ARG A 40 -2.56 14.16 -13.90
N LYS A 41 -2.80 13.29 -14.89
CA LYS A 41 -1.96 12.10 -15.17
C LYS A 41 -0.46 12.41 -15.34
N SER A 42 -0.12 13.60 -15.87
CA SER A 42 1.28 14.03 -16.08
C SER A 42 1.99 14.49 -14.81
N ASN A 43 1.27 14.66 -13.71
CA ASN A 43 1.83 15.22 -12.48
C ASN A 43 2.15 14.10 -11.50
N PHE A 44 3.26 14.26 -10.79
CA PHE A 44 3.50 13.49 -9.58
C PHE A 44 2.53 13.91 -8.49
N PHE A 45 2.21 12.95 -7.61
CA PHE A 45 1.48 13.19 -6.39
C PHE A 45 2.13 12.42 -5.26
N HIS A 46 1.87 12.86 -4.04
CA HIS A 46 2.34 12.21 -2.83
C HIS A 46 1.23 12.16 -1.78
N PHE A 47 1.42 11.27 -0.83
CA PHE A 47 0.60 11.09 0.35
C PHE A 47 1.52 10.74 1.51
N VAL A 48 1.03 10.89 2.74
CA VAL A 48 1.79 10.56 3.96
C VAL A 48 0.96 9.59 4.78
N ILE A 49 1.59 8.51 5.25
CA ILE A 49 0.97 7.51 6.11
C ILE A 49 1.71 7.37 7.43
N ALA A 50 0.95 7.14 8.49
CA ALA A 50 1.43 6.62 9.77
C ALA A 50 1.03 5.15 9.90
N LEU A 51 1.93 4.32 10.42
CA LEU A 51 1.68 2.90 10.69
C LEU A 51 1.44 2.69 12.18
N TYR A 52 0.50 1.81 12.50
CA TYR A 52 0.21 1.41 13.87
C TYR A 52 0.15 -0.10 13.98
N ASP A 53 0.60 -0.63 15.11
CA ASP A 53 0.53 -2.05 15.41
C ASP A 53 -0.91 -2.49 15.73
N ARG A 54 -1.07 -3.76 16.10
CA ARG A 54 -2.38 -4.33 16.46
C ARG A 54 -2.94 -3.78 17.78
N ALA A 55 -2.08 -3.27 18.66
CA ALA A 55 -2.46 -2.60 19.92
C ALA A 55 -2.75 -1.11 19.72
N GLY A 56 -2.55 -0.58 18.49
CA GLY A 56 -2.76 0.81 18.15
C GLY A 56 -1.58 1.72 18.48
N GLN A 57 -0.43 1.18 18.86
CA GLN A 57 0.80 1.94 19.09
C GLN A 57 1.45 2.34 17.76
N PRO A 58 2.06 3.53 17.68
CA PRO A 58 2.77 3.95 16.47
C PRO A 58 3.96 3.02 16.21
N ILE A 59 4.19 2.74 14.93
CA ILE A 59 5.37 1.99 14.46
C ILE A 59 6.30 2.99 13.79
N GLU A 60 7.57 2.99 14.21
CA GLU A 60 8.61 3.79 13.59
C GLU A 60 9.16 3.08 12.35
N ILE A 61 9.51 3.86 11.32
CA ILE A 61 10.10 3.36 10.08
C ILE A 61 11.56 3.81 10.03
N GLU A 62 12.48 2.88 10.25
CA GLU A 62 13.93 3.18 10.28
C GLU A 62 14.52 3.26 8.85
N ARG A 63 14.05 2.40 7.93
CA ARG A 63 14.53 2.35 6.54
C ARG A 63 13.39 2.06 5.57
N THR A 64 13.50 2.61 4.36
CA THR A 64 12.59 2.33 3.25
C THR A 64 13.41 2.02 1.99
N ALA A 65 12.95 1.04 1.22
CA ALA A 65 13.56 0.68 -0.06
C ALA A 65 12.47 0.45 -1.11
N PHE A 66 12.65 1.04 -2.29
CA PHE A 66 11.86 0.71 -3.47
C PHE A 66 12.34 -0.64 -4.01
N ILE A 67 11.42 -1.60 -4.16
CA ILE A 67 11.74 -2.93 -4.67
C ILE A 67 11.47 -3.02 -6.17
N GLY A 68 10.31 -2.51 -6.61
CA GLY A 68 9.95 -2.58 -8.02
C GLY A 68 8.48 -2.27 -8.29
N PHE A 69 8.11 -2.34 -9.56
CA PHE A 69 6.73 -2.30 -10.01
C PHE A 69 6.09 -3.67 -9.93
N ILE A 70 4.78 -3.70 -9.69
CA ILE A 70 4.00 -4.93 -9.73
C ILE A 70 3.52 -5.11 -11.16
N GLU A 71 4.15 -6.06 -11.86
CA GLU A 71 3.85 -6.40 -13.25
C GLU A 71 3.74 -7.91 -13.44
N LYS A 72 2.99 -8.31 -14.47
CA LYS A 72 2.97 -9.68 -15.05
C LYS A 72 2.81 -10.79 -13.99
N ASP A 73 3.91 -11.40 -13.58
CA ASP A 73 3.96 -12.66 -12.81
C ASP A 73 3.67 -12.48 -11.31
N GLN A 74 3.69 -11.24 -10.79
CA GLN A 74 3.33 -10.94 -9.39
C GLN A 74 1.84 -10.59 -9.20
N GLU A 75 1.06 -10.55 -10.27
CA GLU A 75 -0.37 -10.27 -10.23
C GLU A 75 -1.17 -11.56 -10.00
N SER A 76 -2.00 -11.58 -8.95
CA SER A 76 -2.98 -12.66 -8.79
C SER A 76 -3.99 -12.59 -9.94
N GLU A 77 -4.28 -13.74 -10.55
CA GLU A 77 -5.39 -13.96 -11.51
C GLU A 77 -5.20 -13.44 -12.94
N GLY A 78 -3.99 -13.46 -13.50
CA GLY A 78 -3.78 -13.29 -14.95
C GLY A 78 -4.18 -11.92 -15.54
N GLN A 79 -4.66 -10.99 -14.70
CA GLN A 79 -4.99 -9.63 -15.08
C GLN A 79 -3.73 -8.79 -15.05
N LYS A 80 -3.25 -8.44 -16.25
CA LYS A 80 -2.13 -7.52 -16.46
C LYS A 80 -2.54 -6.09 -16.11
N THR A 81 -2.58 -5.74 -14.82
CA THR A 81 -3.07 -4.42 -14.39
C THR A 81 -1.99 -3.35 -14.45
N ASN A 82 -0.69 -3.74 -14.38
CA ASN A 82 0.47 -2.85 -14.32
C ASN A 82 0.25 -1.74 -13.27
N ASN A 83 -0.35 -2.13 -12.15
CA ASN A 83 -0.90 -1.22 -11.17
C ASN A 83 -0.43 -1.63 -9.78
N GLY A 84 0.79 -1.20 -9.50
CA GLY A 84 1.30 -1.10 -8.16
C GLY A 84 2.79 -0.92 -8.08
N ILE A 85 3.23 -0.52 -6.89
CA ILE A 85 4.62 -0.42 -6.51
C ILE A 85 4.80 -1.23 -5.23
N GLN A 86 5.92 -1.97 -5.15
CA GLN A 86 6.36 -2.65 -3.95
C GLN A 86 7.49 -1.87 -3.28
N TYR A 87 7.34 -1.67 -1.99
CA TYR A 87 8.37 -1.14 -1.09
C TYR A 87 8.67 -2.17 -0.02
N ARG A 88 9.84 -2.03 0.58
CA ARG A 88 10.26 -2.78 1.76
C ARG A 88 10.63 -1.81 2.86
N LEU A 89 10.03 -2.00 4.02
CA LEU A 89 10.23 -1.14 5.18
C LEU A 89 10.92 -1.93 6.28
N GLN A 90 11.85 -1.29 6.97
CA GLN A 90 12.32 -1.73 8.27
C GLN A 90 11.58 -0.98 9.36
N LEU A 91 10.87 -1.74 10.17
CA LEU A 91 9.97 -1.26 11.21
C LEU A 91 10.60 -1.44 12.58
N LEU A 92 10.40 -0.47 13.46
CA LEU A 92 10.72 -0.53 14.88
C LEU A 92 9.40 -0.36 15.67
N TYR A 93 9.07 -1.38 16.46
CA TYR A 93 7.89 -1.39 17.32
C TYR A 93 8.20 -0.75 18.67
N ALA A 94 7.15 -0.29 19.38
CA ALA A 94 7.28 0.34 20.69
C ALA A 94 7.94 -0.57 21.76
N ASN A 95 7.85 -1.89 21.59
CA ASN A 95 8.53 -2.87 22.44
C ASN A 95 10.02 -3.08 22.08
N GLY A 96 10.57 -2.30 21.14
CA GLY A 96 11.95 -2.38 20.66
C GLY A 96 12.20 -3.47 19.62
N ALA A 97 11.20 -4.27 19.25
CA ALA A 97 11.35 -5.29 18.22
C ALA A 97 11.50 -4.66 16.83
N ARG A 98 12.32 -5.29 15.98
CA ARG A 98 12.51 -4.87 14.59
C ARG A 98 11.95 -5.91 13.62
N GLN A 99 11.34 -5.44 12.54
CA GLN A 99 10.80 -6.31 11.49
C GLN A 99 10.99 -5.71 10.11
N GLU A 100 11.33 -6.53 9.13
CA GLU A 100 11.26 -6.16 7.72
C GLU A 100 9.88 -6.53 7.16
N GLN A 101 9.23 -5.59 6.48
CA GLN A 101 7.88 -5.77 5.95
C GLN A 101 7.76 -5.19 4.54
N ASP A 102 7.32 -6.02 3.60
CA ASP A 102 6.95 -5.57 2.27
C ASP A 102 5.57 -4.88 2.30
N ILE A 103 5.47 -3.71 1.66
CA ILE A 103 4.24 -2.94 1.50
C ILE A 103 3.98 -2.71 0.00
N TYR A 104 2.70 -2.78 -0.37
CA TYR A 104 2.24 -2.58 -1.74
C TYR A 104 1.34 -1.36 -1.82
N VAL A 105 1.62 -0.48 -2.78
CA VAL A 105 0.78 0.67 -3.11
C VAL A 105 0.13 0.40 -4.45
N ARG A 106 -1.21 0.40 -4.52
CA ARG A 106 -1.98 0.16 -5.75
C ARG A 106 -3.13 1.15 -5.88
N LEU A 107 -3.50 1.50 -7.11
CA LEU A 107 -4.72 2.24 -7.41
C LEU A 107 -5.90 1.25 -7.47
N ILE A 108 -7.03 1.58 -6.87
CA ILE A 108 -8.25 0.80 -7.03
C ILE A 108 -9.37 1.70 -7.56
N ASP A 109 -10.35 1.07 -8.20
CA ASP A 109 -11.62 1.72 -8.48
C ASP A 109 -12.37 1.99 -7.18
N SER A 110 -12.89 3.20 -7.01
CA SER A 110 -13.52 3.62 -5.77
C SER A 110 -14.88 2.96 -5.55
N VAL A 111 -15.56 2.52 -6.62
CA VAL A 111 -16.88 1.87 -6.58
C VAL A 111 -16.72 0.35 -6.53
N THR A 112 -16.03 -0.24 -7.52
CA THR A 112 -15.95 -1.71 -7.65
C THR A 112 -14.93 -2.34 -6.73
N LYS A 113 -14.04 -1.54 -6.13
CA LYS A 113 -12.89 -2.00 -5.32
C LYS A 113 -11.91 -2.90 -6.09
N GLN A 114 -12.04 -3.00 -7.41
CA GLN A 114 -11.14 -3.77 -8.25
C GLN A 114 -9.89 -2.95 -8.61
N LYS A 115 -8.81 -3.64 -8.95
CA LYS A 115 -7.58 -3.00 -9.43
C LYS A 115 -7.85 -2.39 -10.79
N ARG A 116 -7.42 -1.14 -10.99
CA ARG A 116 -7.56 -0.48 -12.29
C ARG A 116 -6.50 -1.04 -13.26
N SER A 117 -6.92 -1.49 -14.44
CA SER A 117 -6.00 -1.81 -15.54
C SER A 117 -5.58 -0.53 -16.27
N PHE A 118 -4.29 -0.39 -16.58
CA PHE A 118 -3.81 0.65 -17.49
C PHE A 118 -3.95 0.18 -18.95
N GLN A 119 -4.92 0.73 -19.68
CA GLN A 119 -5.04 0.58 -21.13
C GLN A 119 -4.56 1.86 -21.81
N TRP A 120 -3.52 1.74 -22.65
CA TRP A 120 -3.15 2.81 -23.57
C TRP A 120 -4.12 2.78 -24.74
N ARG A 121 -4.80 3.90 -25.00
CA ARG A 121 -5.41 4.21 -26.29
C ARG A 121 -4.59 5.32 -26.92
#